data_AF-A0A7K0PJT0-F1
#
_entry.id   AF-A0A7K0PJT0-F1
#
_cell.length_a   1.000
_cell.length_b   1.000
_cell.length_c   1.000
_cell.angle_alpha   90.00
_cell.angle_beta   90.00
_cell.angle_gamma   90.00
#
_symmetry.space_group_name_H-M   'P 1'
#
loop_
_entity.id
_entity.type
_entity.pdbx_description
1 polymer ?
#
loop_
_entity_poly.entity_id
_entity_poly.type
_entity_poly.pdbx_seq_one_letter_code
_entity_poly.pdbx_strand_id
1 'polypeptide(L)'
;MARRSLRPHLNQIRTWVRQGRTDAWVAHQLEVTGPEIAEFKEKNGLTAASPDDPAGAIAPEDVDLRAEDDAQIAAELEAAEAERKAEAERLAAEEAEREATRKAE
;
A
#
# COMPACT_ATOMS: atom_id res chain seq x y z
N MET A 1 -18.36 -24.10 -21.31
CA MET A 1 -18.91 -23.38 -20.14
C MET A 1 -20.01 -22.47 -20.63
N ALA A 2 -21.20 -22.51 -20.04
CA ALA A 2 -22.29 -21.65 -20.44
C ALA A 2 -21.91 -20.19 -20.13
N ARG A 3 -21.93 -19.30 -21.14
CA ARG A 3 -21.69 -17.87 -20.95
C ARG A 3 -22.74 -17.34 -19.99
N ARG A 4 -22.37 -17.08 -18.72
CA ARG A 4 -23.25 -16.37 -17.79
C ARG A 4 -23.44 -14.96 -18.34
N SER A 5 -24.70 -14.55 -18.44
CA SER A 5 -25.02 -13.22 -18.95
C SER A 5 -24.47 -12.18 -17.98
N LEU A 6 -23.62 -11.28 -18.47
CA LEU A 6 -23.09 -10.14 -17.70
C LEU A 6 -24.10 -8.99 -17.58
N ARG A 7 -25.19 -9.01 -18.36
CA ARG A 7 -26.21 -7.94 -18.38
C ARG A 7 -26.85 -7.67 -17.01
N PRO A 8 -27.21 -8.66 -16.17
CA PRO A 8 -27.74 -8.43 -14.83
C PRO A 8 -26.73 -7.76 -13.89
N HIS A 9 -25.43 -7.92 -14.16
CA HIS A 9 -24.34 -7.43 -13.32
C HIS A 9 -23.84 -6.04 -13.75
N LEU A 10 -24.51 -5.35 -14.69
CA LEU A 10 -24.06 -4.05 -15.20
C LEU A 10 -23.79 -3.02 -14.09
N ASN A 11 -24.74 -2.85 -13.16
CA ASN A 11 -24.60 -1.90 -12.07
C ASN A 11 -23.51 -2.31 -11.06
N GLN A 12 -23.31 -3.61 -10.88
CA GLN A 12 -22.28 -4.16 -10.01
C GLN A 12 -20.88 -3.89 -10.60
N ILE A 13 -20.69 -4.20 -11.88
CA ILE A 13 -19.45 -3.93 -12.63
C ILE A 13 -19.16 -2.42 -12.62
N ARG A 14 -20.16 -1.57 -12.89
CA ARG A 14 -20.00 -0.11 -12.83
C ARG A 14 -19.52 0.38 -11.46
N THR A 15 -20.06 -0.20 -10.39
CA THR A 15 -19.68 0.16 -9.02
C THR A 15 -18.24 -0.25 -8.72
N TRP A 16 -17.83 -1.45 -9.13
CA TRP A 16 -16.46 -1.94 -8.95
C TRP A 16 -15.42 -1.18 -9.79
N VAL A 17 -15.76 -0.80 -11.02
CA VAL A 17 -14.91 0.05 -11.87
C VAL A 17 -14.70 1.42 -11.21
N ARG A 18 -15.75 2.03 -10.63
CA ARG A 18 -15.63 3.28 -9.87
C ARG A 18 -14.79 3.14 -8.59
N GLN A 19 -14.76 1.96 -7.99
CA GLN A 19 -13.91 1.63 -6.84
C GLN A 19 -12.46 1.31 -7.23
N GLY A 20 -12.10 1.36 -8.51
CA GLY A 20 -10.75 1.05 -8.99
C GLY A 20 -10.41 -0.45 -8.98
N ARG A 21 -11.40 -1.34 -8.98
CA ARG A 21 -11.16 -2.79 -9.08
C ARG A 21 -10.75 -3.17 -10.50
N THR A 22 -9.82 -4.11 -10.62
CA THR A 22 -9.27 -4.57 -11.90
C THR A 22 -10.19 -5.57 -12.61
N ASP A 23 -10.07 -5.66 -13.93
CA ASP A 23 -10.90 -6.57 -14.75
C ASP A 23 -10.65 -8.04 -14.42
N ALA A 24 -9.43 -8.41 -14.02
CA ALA A 24 -9.10 -9.74 -13.53
C ALA A 24 -9.84 -10.09 -12.23
N TRP A 25 -10.00 -9.11 -11.33
CA TRP A 25 -10.76 -9.29 -10.09
C TRP A 25 -12.25 -9.44 -10.36
N VAL A 26 -12.83 -8.59 -11.23
CA VAL A 26 -14.24 -8.68 -11.64
C VAL A 26 -14.53 -10.00 -12.35
N ALA A 27 -13.63 -10.43 -13.23
CA ALA A 27 -13.73 -11.68 -13.98
C ALA A 27 -13.76 -12.89 -13.03
N HIS A 28 -12.88 -12.92 -12.03
CA HIS A 28 -12.88 -13.96 -11.01
C HIS A 28 -14.20 -14.00 -10.22
N GLN A 29 -14.76 -12.85 -9.87
CA GLN A 29 -16.02 -12.78 -9.09
C GLN A 29 -17.25 -13.22 -9.88
N LEU A 30 -17.30 -12.93 -11.18
CA LEU A 30 -18.43 -13.28 -12.02
C LEU A 30 -18.25 -14.64 -12.72
N GLU A 31 -17.16 -15.36 -12.42
CA GLU A 31 -16.77 -16.62 -13.06
C GLU A 31 -16.73 -16.50 -14.59
N VAL A 32 -16.17 -15.39 -15.08
CA VAL A 32 -15.96 -15.11 -16.51
C VAL A 32 -14.47 -14.84 -16.78
N THR A 33 -14.13 -14.60 -18.04
CA THR A 33 -12.76 -14.26 -18.44
C THR A 33 -12.51 -12.75 -18.40
N GLY A 34 -11.26 -12.34 -18.15
CA GLY A 34 -10.85 -10.94 -18.20
C GLY A 34 -11.19 -10.23 -19.52
N PRO A 35 -10.96 -10.85 -20.69
CA PRO A 35 -11.35 -10.29 -21.99
C PRO A 35 -12.86 -10.06 -22.13
N GLU A 36 -13.71 -10.95 -21.60
CA GLU A 36 -15.17 -10.77 -21.63
C GLU A 36 -15.61 -9.54 -20.82
N ILE A 37 -14.95 -9.26 -19.69
CA ILE A 37 -15.19 -8.03 -18.92
C ILE A 37 -14.71 -6.79 -19.70
N ALA A 38 -13.54 -6.86 -20.34
CA ALA A 38 -13.02 -5.76 -21.15
C ALA A 38 -13.97 -5.41 -22.31
N GLU A 39 -14.40 -6.39 -23.09
CA GLU A 39 -15.39 -6.19 -24.15
C GLU A 39 -16.73 -5.67 -23.60
N PHE A 40 -17.17 -6.18 -22.44
CA PHE A 40 -18.41 -5.72 -21.82
C PHE A 40 -18.30 -4.26 -21.39
N LYS A 41 -17.14 -3.82 -20.86
CA LYS A 41 -16.91 -2.43 -20.48
C LYS A 41 -16.94 -1.50 -21.70
N GLU A 42 -16.30 -1.89 -22.80
CA GLU A 42 -16.32 -1.13 -24.06
C GLU A 42 -17.76 -0.98 -24.59
N LYS A 43 -18.52 -2.08 -24.65
CA LYS A 43 -19.92 -2.09 -25.13
C LYS A 43 -20.86 -1.25 -24.27
N ASN A 44 -20.55 -1.04 -22.99
CA ASN A 44 -21.40 -0.31 -22.04
C ASN A 44 -20.85 1.07 -21.65
N GLY A 45 -19.76 1.54 -22.29
CA GLY A 45 -19.14 2.82 -21.94
C GLY A 45 -18.59 2.87 -20.51
N LEU A 46 -18.16 1.73 -19.97
CA LEU A 46 -17.54 1.58 -18.65
C LEU A 46 -16.01 1.51 -18.73
N THR A 47 -15.43 1.79 -19.90
CA THR A 47 -14.00 2.09 -20.03
C THR A 47 -13.71 3.20 -19.05
N ALA A 48 -12.81 2.94 -18.10
CA ALA A 48 -12.47 3.84 -17.01
C ALA A 48 -12.46 5.27 -17.55
N ALA A 49 -13.30 6.10 -16.94
CA ALA A 49 -13.32 7.56 -17.01
C ALA A 49 -12.43 8.09 -18.14
N SER A 50 -13.07 8.60 -19.21
CA SER A 50 -12.42 9.57 -20.10
C SER A 50 -11.57 10.50 -19.24
N PRO A 51 -10.38 10.94 -19.67
CA PRO A 51 -9.56 11.90 -18.91
C PRO A 51 -10.30 13.19 -18.49
N ASP A 52 -11.53 13.40 -18.99
CA ASP A 52 -12.50 14.43 -18.62
C ASP A 52 -13.45 14.08 -17.44
N ASP A 53 -13.34 12.92 -16.81
CA ASP A 53 -14.11 12.59 -15.60
C ASP A 53 -13.44 13.27 -14.39
N PRO A 54 -14.08 14.23 -13.71
CA PRO A 54 -13.49 14.92 -12.56
C PRO A 54 -13.30 14.00 -11.34
N ALA A 55 -13.72 12.73 -11.41
CA ALA A 55 -13.39 11.69 -10.44
C ALA A 55 -12.18 10.82 -10.85
N GLY A 56 -11.71 10.92 -12.09
CA GLY A 56 -10.46 10.32 -12.59
C GLY A 56 -9.33 11.34 -12.82
N ALA A 57 -9.68 12.62 -12.92
CA ALA A 57 -8.75 13.73 -12.85
C ALA A 57 -8.47 14.04 -11.37
N ILE A 58 -7.18 14.05 -11.00
CA ILE A 58 -6.64 14.29 -9.66
C ILE A 58 -6.67 13.03 -8.76
N ALA A 59 -5.93 11.98 -9.14
CA ALA A 59 -4.90 11.59 -8.19
C ALA A 59 -3.96 12.81 -8.15
N PRO A 60 -3.85 13.53 -7.02
CA PRO A 60 -2.94 14.67 -6.96
C PRO A 60 -1.58 14.12 -7.37
N GLU A 61 -1.06 14.73 -8.45
CA GLU A 61 0.35 14.95 -8.75
C GLU A 61 1.26 14.04 -7.95
N ASP A 62 2.01 13.16 -8.60
CA ASP A 62 3.08 12.30 -8.05
C ASP A 62 3.83 12.92 -6.84
N VAL A 63 3.18 12.96 -5.67
CA VAL A 63 3.83 13.06 -4.40
C VAL A 63 4.31 11.65 -4.22
N ASP A 64 5.61 11.45 -4.46
CA ASP A 64 6.25 10.18 -4.16
C ASP A 64 6.26 10.01 -2.64
N LEU A 65 5.10 9.61 -2.08
CA LEU A 65 4.82 9.41 -0.66
C LEU A 65 5.81 8.42 -0.01
N ARG A 66 6.59 7.71 -0.83
CA ARG A 66 7.68 6.83 -0.43
C ARG A 66 8.92 7.60 0.05
N ALA A 67 9.24 8.75 -0.54
CA ALA A 67 10.41 9.54 -0.16
C ALA A 67 10.23 10.21 1.22
N GLU A 68 9.00 10.60 1.57
CA GLU A 68 8.68 11.15 2.89
C GLU A 68 8.69 10.08 3.99
N ASP A 69 8.21 8.87 3.69
CA ASP A 69 8.21 7.72 4.61
C ASP A 69 9.65 7.21 4.87
N ASP A 70 10.46 7.05 3.82
CA ASP A 70 11.86 6.60 3.93
C ASP A 70 12.70 7.59 4.78
N ALA A 71 12.44 8.90 4.68
CA ALA A 71 13.13 9.92 5.48
C ALA A 71 12.73 9.87 6.96
N GLN A 72 11.46 9.60 7.27
CA GLN A 72 10.99 9.44 8.66
C GLN A 72 11.57 8.17 9.29
N ILE A 73 11.59 7.06 8.56
CA ILE A 73 12.18 5.80 9.04
C ILE A 73 13.69 5.94 9.27
N ALA A 74 14.43 6.61 8.38
CA ALA A 74 15.86 6.84 8.56
C ALA A 74 16.16 7.66 9.83
N ALA A 75 15.38 8.71 10.09
CA ALA A 75 15.53 9.54 11.29
C ALA A 75 15.20 8.77 12.58
N GLU A 76 14.16 7.93 12.55
CA GLU A 76 13.79 7.08 13.69
C GLU A 76 14.85 6.01 13.97
N LEU A 77 15.43 5.40 12.92
CA LEU A 77 16.49 4.40 13.06
C LEU A 77 17.76 5.02 13.66
N GLU A 78 18.16 6.21 13.21
CA GLU A 78 19.33 6.93 13.72
C GLU A 78 19.14 7.33 15.20
N ALA A 79 17.94 7.80 15.58
CA ALA A 79 17.62 8.10 16.97
C ALA A 79 17.66 6.83 17.85
N ALA A 80 17.09 5.72 17.38
CA ALA A 80 17.10 4.46 18.11
C ALA A 80 18.53 3.87 18.27
N GLU A 81 19.39 4.02 17.25
CA GLU A 81 20.81 3.61 17.36
C GLU A 81 21.59 4.47 18.36
N ALA A 82 21.35 5.79 18.36
CA ALA A 82 21.97 6.70 19.32
C ALA A 82 21.58 6.36 20.77
N GLU A 83 20.30 6.07 21.01
CA GLU A 83 19.82 5.63 22.33
C GLU A 83 20.45 4.30 22.76
N ARG A 84 20.50 3.31 21.88
CA ARG A 84 21.15 2.01 22.18
C ARG A 84 22.63 2.17 22.51
N LYS A 85 23.34 3.03 21.78
CA LYS A 85 24.74 3.29 22.04
C LYS A 85 24.94 3.99 23.39
N ALA A 86 24.13 4.99 23.70
CA ALA A 86 24.18 5.66 25.00
C ALA A 86 23.84 4.72 26.16
N GLU A 87 22.86 3.83 25.98
CA GLU A 87 22.53 2.80 26.97
C GLU A 87 23.67 1.79 27.17
N ALA A 88 24.28 1.32 26.08
CA ALA A 88 25.44 0.43 26.15
C ALA A 88 26.64 1.07 26.85
N GLU A 89 26.93 2.35 26.57
CA GLU A 89 27.99 3.10 27.25
C GLU A 89 27.70 3.29 28.74
N ARG A 90 26.43 3.54 29.12
CA ARG A 90 26.02 3.63 30.52
C ARG A 90 26.16 2.30 31.25
N LEU A 91 25.72 1.20 30.64
CA LEU A 91 25.85 -0.14 31.21
C LEU A 91 27.32 -0.54 31.36
N ALA A 92 28.16 -0.23 30.36
CA ALA A 92 29.60 -0.50 30.43
C ALA A 92 30.28 0.32 31.54
N ALA A 93 29.90 1.58 31.73
CA ALA A 93 30.40 2.42 32.82
C ALA A 93 29.96 1.88 34.20
N GLU A 94 28.70 1.48 34.35
CA GLU A 94 28.18 0.88 35.58
C GLU A 94 28.86 -0.47 35.88
N GLU A 95 29.11 -1.30 34.87
CA GLU A 95 29.83 -2.56 35.03
C GLU A 95 31.29 -2.34 35.44
N ALA A 96 31.98 -1.37 34.82
CA ALA A 96 33.34 -1.01 35.20
C ALA A 96 33.42 -0.48 36.65
N GLU A 97 32.44 0.30 37.10
CA GLU A 97 32.35 0.77 38.49
C GLU A 97 32.10 -0.39 39.48
N ARG A 98 31.20 -1.32 39.12
CA ARG A 98 30.94 -2.54 39.90
C ARG A 98 32.17 -3.45 39.98
N GLU A 99 32.94 -3.58 38.90
CA GLU A 99 34.20 -4.32 38.93
C GLU A 99 35.28 -3.65 39.78
N ALA A 100 35.37 -2.31 39.71
CA ALA A 100 36.33 -1.55 40.50
C ALA A 100 36.04 -1.65 42.00
N THR A 101 34.75 -1.55 42.39
CA THR A 101 34.32 -1.73 43.79
C THR A 101 34.56 -3.16 44.27
N ARG A 102 34.24 -4.19 43.46
CA ARG A 102 34.53 -5.60 43.79
C ARG A 102 36.03 -5.89 43.98
N LYS A 103 36.92 -5.23 43.23
CA LYS A 103 38.38 -5.43 43.34
C LYS A 103 39.01 -4.67 44.52
N ALA A 104 38.30 -3.71 45.09
CA ALA A 104 38.76 -2.90 46.23
C ALA A 104 38.33 -3.46 47.60
N GLU A 105 37.43 -4.45 47.60
CA GLU A 105 36.95 -5.21 48.78
C GLU A 105 37.75 -6.51 48.97
#